data_AF-A0A1H3DX28-F1
#
_entry.id   AF-A0A1H3DX28-F1
#
_cell.length_a   1.000
_cell.length_b   1.000
_cell.length_c   1.000
_cell.angle_alpha   90.00
_cell.angle_beta   90.00
_cell.angle_gamma   90.00
#
_symmetry.space_group_name_H-M   'P 1'
#
loop_
_entity.id
_entity.type
_entity.pdbx_description
1 polymer ?
#
loop_
_entity_poly.entity_id
_entity_poly.type
_entity_poly.pdbx_seq_one_letter_code
_entity_poly.pdbx_strand_id
1 'polypeptide(L)'
;MAIAAYGSGNDNIVASSSYDTYTGGGGDDFYYIGEGLAPGNYTFRDGEGTNTIVLADGVSIESSIFVQGGARITLSDGNTFNITGDISHWQFAFGGNILAADPKAGASVLNFTDAAEELGVTLPLGNDLNAPAAHGGSGTVSANGFTGETTENIVDLTLVPEAVATNGADIFVYEYSSATDRAIGEDGEVSIVGFDAAHDSIRLVDTAGKITDIEGLATLGGFVVAPDPFNNATLLDFDPKANEAQVIELLGVQLTQSEITFDCVV
;
A
#
# COMPACT_ATOMS: atom_id res chain seq x y z
N MET A 1 -18.38 10.85 15.60
CA MET A 1 -18.58 10.37 14.22
C MET A 1 -19.92 10.85 13.72
N ALA A 2 -19.92 11.78 12.78
CA ALA A 2 -21.13 12.29 12.13
C ALA A 2 -21.36 11.55 10.81
N ILE A 3 -22.62 11.20 10.51
CA ILE A 3 -22.99 10.37 9.36
C ILE A 3 -23.99 11.13 8.48
N ALA A 4 -23.75 11.17 7.17
CA ALA A 4 -24.70 11.53 6.14
C ALA A 4 -25.24 10.25 5.49
N ALA A 5 -26.56 10.03 5.58
CA ALA A 5 -27.22 8.87 5.00
C ALA A 5 -28.21 9.28 3.92
N TYR A 6 -28.07 8.67 2.75
CA TYR A 6 -28.83 8.94 1.53
C TYR A 6 -29.88 7.84 1.28
N GLY A 7 -30.66 8.00 0.21
CA GLY A 7 -31.90 7.27 -0.03
C GLY A 7 -31.74 6.02 -0.89
N SER A 8 -32.75 5.73 -1.72
CA SER A 8 -32.71 4.64 -2.72
C SER A 8 -32.64 5.18 -4.15
N GLY A 9 -32.08 6.37 -4.33
CA GLY A 9 -31.95 7.04 -5.63
C GLY A 9 -30.49 7.28 -5.94
N ASN A 10 -30.18 7.55 -7.21
CA ASN A 10 -28.81 7.85 -7.62
C ASN A 10 -28.40 9.23 -7.08
N ASP A 11 -27.41 9.24 -6.20
CA ASP A 11 -26.94 10.40 -5.48
C ASP A 11 -25.52 10.81 -5.90
N ASN A 12 -25.29 12.13 -5.90
CA ASN A 12 -23.96 12.72 -6.09
C ASN A 12 -23.44 13.22 -4.74
N ILE A 13 -22.43 12.53 -4.22
CA ILE A 13 -21.95 12.65 -2.86
C ILE A 13 -20.57 13.32 -2.87
N VAL A 14 -20.49 14.45 -2.17
CA VAL A 14 -19.25 15.22 -1.99
C VAL A 14 -18.99 15.40 -0.51
N ALA A 15 -17.80 15.02 -0.07
CA ALA A 15 -17.42 15.13 1.33
C ALA A 15 -17.33 16.60 1.78
N SER A 16 -17.60 16.84 3.06
CA SER A 16 -17.55 18.14 3.70
C SER A 16 -17.21 17.98 5.19
N SER A 17 -16.78 19.07 5.82
CA SER A 17 -16.39 19.08 7.23
C SER A 17 -17.51 18.77 8.24
N SER A 18 -18.75 18.56 7.76
CA SER A 18 -19.91 18.27 8.61
C SER A 18 -20.10 16.78 8.93
N TYR A 19 -19.50 15.89 8.14
CA TYR A 19 -19.67 14.45 8.30
C TYR A 19 -18.36 13.70 8.09
N ASP A 20 -18.19 12.62 8.84
CA ASP A 20 -17.05 11.73 8.73
C ASP A 20 -17.38 10.52 7.83
N THR A 21 -18.66 10.16 7.71
CA THR A 21 -19.12 9.00 6.96
C THR A 21 -20.30 9.34 6.06
N TYR A 22 -20.27 8.83 4.83
CA TYR A 22 -21.31 9.00 3.82
C TYR A 22 -21.77 7.62 3.36
N THR A 23 -23.09 7.38 3.41
CA THR A 23 -23.71 6.14 2.95
C THR A 23 -24.77 6.44 1.89
N GLY A 24 -24.56 5.97 0.66
CA GLY A 24 -25.41 6.23 -0.51
C GLY A 24 -26.75 5.52 -0.45
N GLY A 25 -26.75 4.28 0.06
CA GLY A 25 -27.98 3.55 0.31
C GLY A 25 -28.26 2.61 -0.84
N GLY A 26 -29.27 2.91 -1.66
CA GLY A 26 -29.52 2.14 -2.90
C GLY A 26 -29.57 3.04 -4.11
N GLY A 27 -29.32 2.48 -5.29
CA GLY A 27 -29.13 3.27 -6.52
C GLY A 27 -27.69 3.20 -6.98
N ASP A 28 -27.39 3.81 -8.12
CA ASP A 28 -26.02 3.92 -8.62
C ASP A 28 -25.46 5.29 -8.23
N ASP A 29 -24.64 5.33 -7.17
CA ASP A 29 -24.18 6.58 -6.55
C ASP A 29 -22.78 7.00 -7.04
N PHE A 30 -22.52 8.30 -7.01
CA PHE A 30 -21.21 8.89 -7.31
C PHE A 30 -20.61 9.51 -6.07
N TYR A 31 -19.40 9.10 -5.73
CA TYR A 31 -18.65 9.59 -4.58
C TYR A 31 -17.41 10.33 -5.06
N TYR A 32 -17.33 11.63 -4.78
CA TYR A 32 -16.26 12.47 -5.32
C TYR A 32 -15.03 12.50 -4.40
N ILE A 33 -13.87 12.29 -5.02
CA ILE A 33 -12.54 12.50 -4.43
C ILE A 33 -11.84 13.57 -5.25
N GLY A 34 -11.48 14.68 -4.61
CA GLY A 34 -10.78 15.78 -5.25
C GLY A 34 -10.17 16.74 -4.23
N GLU A 35 -9.26 17.57 -4.70
CA GLU A 35 -8.63 18.63 -3.92
C GLU A 35 -9.59 19.80 -3.65
N GLY A 36 -9.28 20.58 -2.62
CA GLY A 36 -10.06 21.77 -2.24
C GLY A 36 -11.26 21.49 -1.34
N LEU A 37 -11.43 20.23 -0.89
CA LEU A 37 -12.30 19.90 0.22
C LEU A 37 -11.66 20.36 1.55
N ALA A 38 -12.49 20.54 2.57
CA ALA A 38 -11.96 20.82 3.90
C ALA A 38 -11.02 19.67 4.34
N PRO A 39 -9.92 19.96 5.07
CA PRO A 39 -9.08 18.92 5.63
C PRO A 39 -9.89 17.91 6.45
N GLY A 40 -9.76 16.62 6.15
CA GLY A 40 -10.57 15.59 6.80
C GLY A 40 -10.18 14.16 6.46
N ASN A 41 -10.75 13.24 7.25
CA ASN A 41 -10.71 11.81 7.02
C ASN A 41 -12.15 11.34 6.78
N TYR A 42 -12.45 11.02 5.54
CA TYR A 42 -13.78 10.72 5.04
C TYR A 42 -13.94 9.22 4.83
N THR A 43 -15.12 8.70 5.14
CA THR A 43 -15.48 7.31 4.87
C THR A 43 -16.67 7.26 3.93
N PHE A 44 -16.50 6.59 2.80
CA PHE A 44 -17.58 6.23 1.88
C PHE A 44 -17.93 4.78 2.13
N ARG A 45 -19.22 4.51 2.34
CA ARG A 45 -19.71 3.18 2.67
C ARG A 45 -20.99 2.88 1.91
N ASP A 46 -20.92 1.89 1.05
CA ASP A 46 -22.04 1.43 0.24
C ASP A 46 -21.96 -0.07 -0.05
N GLY A 47 -23.10 -0.67 -0.33
CA GLY A 47 -23.25 -2.08 -0.66
C GLY A 47 -24.46 -2.41 -1.52
N GLU A 48 -25.17 -1.43 -2.09
CA GLU A 48 -26.21 -1.67 -3.09
C GLU A 48 -25.94 -0.88 -4.37
N GLY A 49 -26.43 -1.37 -5.52
CA GLY A 49 -26.22 -0.73 -6.82
C GLY A 49 -24.78 -0.74 -7.34
N THR A 50 -24.50 0.05 -8.38
CA THR A 50 -23.16 0.18 -8.99
C THR A 50 -22.58 1.55 -8.67
N ASN A 51 -21.77 1.61 -7.62
CA ASN A 51 -21.27 2.85 -7.06
C ASN A 51 -19.93 3.22 -7.65
N THR A 52 -19.75 4.51 -7.92
CA THR A 52 -18.56 5.03 -8.60
C THR A 52 -17.82 5.99 -7.68
N ILE A 53 -16.57 5.66 -7.35
CA ILE A 53 -15.60 6.63 -6.86
C ILE A 53 -15.15 7.48 -8.05
N VAL A 54 -15.37 8.78 -8.00
CA VAL A 54 -14.98 9.73 -9.03
C VAL A 54 -13.71 10.44 -8.57
N LEU A 55 -12.56 10.03 -9.10
CA LEU A 55 -11.28 10.69 -8.92
C LEU A 55 -11.18 11.84 -9.93
N ALA A 56 -11.17 13.07 -9.44
CA ALA A 56 -11.20 14.27 -10.28
C ALA A 56 -9.98 14.37 -11.20
N ASP A 57 -10.18 14.89 -12.41
CA ASP A 57 -9.07 15.25 -13.30
C ASP A 57 -8.10 16.23 -12.62
N GLY A 58 -6.82 15.91 -12.63
CA GLY A 58 -5.76 16.70 -12.02
C GLY A 58 -5.57 16.51 -10.52
N VAL A 59 -6.31 15.63 -9.85
CA VAL A 59 -6.08 15.36 -8.40
C VAL A 59 -4.74 14.67 -8.19
N SER A 60 -3.99 15.11 -7.18
CA SER A 60 -2.72 14.50 -6.78
C SER A 60 -2.96 13.49 -5.64
N ILE A 61 -2.68 12.21 -5.91
CA ILE A 61 -2.69 11.13 -4.93
C ILE A 61 -1.30 11.05 -4.32
N GLU A 62 -1.22 11.06 -2.99
CA GLU A 62 0.01 10.86 -2.22
C GLU A 62 0.27 9.37 -1.99
N SER A 63 -0.76 8.61 -1.64
CA SER A 63 -0.66 7.17 -1.44
C SER A 63 -2.03 6.51 -1.54
N SER A 64 -2.04 5.20 -1.80
CA SER A 64 -3.24 4.39 -1.68
C SER A 64 -2.95 3.09 -0.93
N ILE A 65 -3.99 2.52 -0.32
CA ILE A 65 -3.94 1.25 0.39
C ILE A 65 -5.18 0.48 -0.02
N PHE A 66 -5.01 -0.79 -0.37
CA PHE A 66 -6.10 -1.69 -0.70
C PHE A 66 -6.07 -2.92 0.20
N VAL A 67 -7.25 -3.35 0.62
CA VAL A 67 -7.51 -4.55 1.40
C VAL A 67 -8.71 -5.27 0.79
N GLN A 68 -8.97 -6.53 1.15
CA GLN A 68 -10.11 -7.26 0.60
C GLN A 68 -11.47 -6.58 0.87
N GLY A 69 -11.59 -5.82 1.96
CA GLY A 69 -12.82 -5.13 2.34
C GLY A 69 -12.93 -3.66 1.92
N GLY A 70 -11.99 -3.14 1.12
CA GLY A 70 -12.01 -1.73 0.74
C GLY A 70 -10.66 -1.13 0.38
N ALA A 71 -10.64 0.19 0.28
CA ALA A 71 -9.44 0.94 -0.06
C ALA A 71 -9.34 2.23 0.78
N ARG A 72 -8.15 2.78 0.88
CA ARG A 72 -7.87 4.12 1.37
C ARG A 72 -7.08 4.86 0.31
N ILE A 73 -7.48 6.09 0.00
CA ILE A 73 -6.75 6.99 -0.88
C ILE A 73 -6.40 8.24 -0.07
N THR A 74 -5.12 8.60 -0.06
CA THR A 74 -4.62 9.82 0.57
C THR A 74 -4.17 10.77 -0.53
N LEU A 75 -4.66 12.01 -0.51
CA LEU A 75 -4.27 13.04 -1.47
C LEU A 75 -3.08 13.83 -0.95
N SER A 76 -2.36 14.52 -1.85
CA SER A 76 -1.21 15.36 -1.48
C SER A 76 -1.57 16.58 -0.60
N ASP A 77 -2.85 16.94 -0.52
CA ASP A 77 -3.34 17.95 0.43
C ASP A 77 -3.59 17.40 1.85
N GLY A 78 -3.32 16.11 2.08
CA GLY A 78 -3.46 15.41 3.36
C GLY A 78 -4.86 14.85 3.63
N ASN A 79 -5.83 15.06 2.74
CA ASN A 79 -7.15 14.44 2.87
C ASN A 79 -7.07 12.92 2.67
N THR A 80 -7.81 12.19 3.50
CA THR A 80 -7.90 10.73 3.42
C THR A 80 -9.33 10.29 3.14
N PHE A 81 -9.50 9.36 2.20
CA PHE A 81 -10.78 8.78 1.81
C PHE A 81 -10.72 7.27 2.01
N ASN A 82 -11.57 6.73 2.88
CA ASN A 82 -11.72 5.30 3.10
C ASN A 82 -12.96 4.85 2.34
N ILE A 83 -12.79 3.96 1.39
CA ILE A 83 -13.85 3.28 0.65
C ILE A 83 -14.06 1.93 1.31
N THR A 84 -15.27 1.69 1.82
CA THR A 84 -15.59 0.49 2.60
C THR A 84 -16.91 -0.13 2.13
N GLY A 85 -17.06 -1.43 2.32
CA GLY A 85 -18.25 -2.17 1.93
C GLY A 85 -17.90 -3.40 1.10
N ASP A 86 -18.88 -3.92 0.37
CA ASP A 86 -18.64 -4.99 -0.58
C ASP A 86 -17.98 -4.40 -1.83
N ILE A 87 -16.71 -4.71 -2.04
CA ILE A 87 -15.89 -4.20 -3.16
C ILE A 87 -16.49 -4.51 -4.54
N SER A 88 -17.37 -5.51 -4.67
CA SER A 88 -18.04 -5.85 -5.93
C SER A 88 -19.04 -4.80 -6.40
N HIS A 89 -19.45 -3.89 -5.51
CA HIS A 89 -20.32 -2.76 -5.82
C HIS A 89 -19.57 -1.49 -6.22
N TRP A 90 -18.22 -1.50 -6.20
CA TRP A 90 -17.39 -0.33 -6.43
C TRP A 90 -16.68 -0.36 -7.79
N GLN A 91 -16.76 0.77 -8.48
CA GLN A 91 -15.93 1.11 -9.64
C GLN A 91 -15.25 2.48 -9.42
N PHE A 92 -14.19 2.74 -10.16
CA PHE A 92 -13.42 3.98 -10.09
C PHE A 92 -13.41 4.67 -11.44
N ALA A 93 -13.70 5.96 -11.48
CA ALA A 93 -13.61 6.81 -12.64
C ALA A 93 -12.42 7.77 -12.48
N PHE A 94 -11.34 7.53 -13.23
CA PHE A 94 -10.13 8.37 -13.27
C PHE A 94 -10.30 9.51 -14.27
N GLY A 95 -10.18 10.74 -13.79
CA GLY A 95 -10.35 11.96 -14.59
C GLY A 95 -11.79 12.41 -14.72
N GLY A 96 -12.63 12.08 -13.74
CA GLY A 96 -14.03 12.50 -13.72
C GLY A 96 -14.21 13.98 -13.36
N ASN A 97 -15.45 14.46 -13.50
CA ASN A 97 -15.81 15.85 -13.22
C ASN A 97 -17.20 15.94 -12.56
N ILE A 98 -17.24 16.34 -11.29
CA ILE A 98 -18.48 16.45 -10.51
C ILE A 98 -19.48 17.47 -11.05
N LEU A 99 -19.01 18.45 -11.83
CA LEU A 99 -19.87 19.47 -12.43
C LEU A 99 -20.45 19.04 -13.78
N ALA A 100 -20.03 17.88 -14.32
CA ALA A 100 -20.58 17.33 -15.54
C ALA A 100 -21.98 16.73 -15.31
N ALA A 101 -22.78 16.66 -16.38
CA ALA A 101 -24.10 16.02 -16.32
C ALA A 101 -24.02 14.50 -16.03
N ASP A 102 -22.93 13.86 -16.45
CA ASP A 102 -22.53 12.51 -16.03
C ASP A 102 -21.12 12.61 -15.44
N PRO A 103 -20.93 12.41 -14.12
CA PRO A 103 -19.65 12.64 -13.45
C PRO A 103 -18.45 11.83 -13.97
N LYS A 104 -18.71 10.70 -14.63
CA LYS A 104 -17.68 9.84 -15.27
C LYS A 104 -17.50 10.09 -16.76
N ALA A 105 -18.18 11.08 -17.34
CA ALA A 105 -18.09 11.33 -18.78
C ALA A 105 -16.65 11.68 -19.19
N GLY A 106 -16.07 10.85 -20.06
CA GLY A 106 -14.69 11.02 -20.54
C GLY A 106 -13.61 10.49 -19.58
N ALA A 107 -14.00 9.92 -18.44
CA ALA A 107 -13.09 9.27 -17.50
C ALA A 107 -12.77 7.83 -17.92
N SER A 108 -11.63 7.31 -17.48
CA SER A 108 -11.35 5.87 -17.51
C SER A 108 -12.08 5.19 -16.36
N VAL A 109 -13.01 4.28 -16.66
CA VAL A 109 -13.84 3.60 -15.64
C VAL A 109 -13.37 2.17 -15.47
N LEU A 110 -12.89 1.85 -14.27
CA LEU A 110 -12.28 0.59 -13.90
C LEU A 110 -13.06 -0.06 -12.75
N ASN A 111 -13.10 -1.39 -12.70
CA ASN A 111 -13.58 -2.09 -11.51
C ASN A 111 -12.56 -1.93 -10.36
N PHE A 112 -12.90 -2.39 -9.16
CA PHE A 112 -12.03 -2.28 -7.99
C PHE A 112 -10.62 -2.87 -8.20
N THR A 113 -10.51 -4.06 -8.80
CA THR A 113 -9.23 -4.75 -9.03
C THR A 113 -8.38 -4.00 -10.04
N ASP A 114 -8.96 -3.67 -11.20
CA ASP A 114 -8.25 -2.95 -12.27
C ASP A 114 -7.84 -1.55 -11.80
N ALA A 115 -8.64 -0.90 -10.94
CA ALA A 115 -8.29 0.39 -10.35
C ALA A 115 -7.12 0.29 -9.35
N ALA A 116 -7.00 -0.84 -8.64
CA ALA A 116 -5.85 -1.09 -7.78
C ALA A 116 -4.59 -1.28 -8.62
N GLU A 117 -4.67 -2.05 -9.71
CA GLU A 117 -3.56 -2.22 -10.67
C GLU A 117 -3.14 -0.88 -11.29
N GLU A 118 -4.10 -0.05 -11.68
CA GLU A 118 -3.87 1.31 -12.19
C GLU A 118 -3.12 2.20 -11.18
N LEU A 119 -3.29 1.96 -9.88
CA LEU A 119 -2.59 2.64 -8.78
C LEU A 119 -1.30 1.91 -8.35
N GLY A 120 -0.85 0.91 -9.11
CA GLY A 120 0.41 0.19 -8.86
C GLY A 120 0.29 -0.96 -7.84
N VAL A 121 -0.93 -1.34 -7.46
CA VAL A 121 -1.18 -2.37 -6.45
C VAL A 121 -1.39 -3.73 -7.11
N THR A 122 -0.58 -4.72 -6.75
CA THR A 122 -0.94 -6.13 -6.98
C THR A 122 -1.66 -6.66 -5.78
N LEU A 123 -2.91 -7.01 -5.99
CA LEU A 123 -3.77 -7.55 -4.97
C LEU A 123 -3.60 -9.07 -4.87
N PRO A 124 -3.21 -9.65 -3.71
CA PRO A 124 -3.33 -11.08 -3.49
C PRO A 124 -4.79 -11.41 -3.15
N LEU A 125 -5.74 -11.10 -4.04
CA LEU A 125 -7.15 -11.42 -3.81
C LEU A 125 -7.47 -12.85 -4.25
N GLY A 126 -6.88 -13.80 -3.53
CA GLY A 126 -7.67 -14.96 -3.14
C GLY A 126 -8.78 -14.51 -2.18
N ASN A 127 -9.77 -15.36 -1.95
CA ASN A 127 -10.87 -15.16 -1.00
C ASN A 127 -10.43 -15.23 0.49
N ASP A 128 -9.23 -14.74 0.81
CA ASP A 128 -8.67 -14.66 2.17
C ASP A 128 -8.87 -13.26 2.78
N LEU A 129 -9.73 -13.18 3.79
CA LEU A 129 -10.05 -11.95 4.53
C LEU A 129 -8.92 -11.49 5.46
N ASN A 130 -7.88 -12.29 5.63
CA ASN A 130 -6.72 -11.96 6.46
C ASN A 130 -5.50 -11.54 5.64
N ALA A 131 -5.62 -11.44 4.32
CA ALA A 131 -4.52 -10.95 3.49
C ALA A 131 -4.09 -9.54 3.97
N PRO A 132 -2.77 -9.28 4.10
CA PRO A 132 -2.27 -7.99 4.54
C PRO A 132 -2.62 -6.88 3.54
N ALA A 133 -2.56 -5.64 4.00
CA ALA A 133 -2.85 -4.48 3.16
C ALA A 133 -1.78 -4.32 2.07
N ALA A 134 -2.23 -4.07 0.85
CA ALA A 134 -1.35 -3.75 -0.28
C ALA A 134 -1.35 -2.23 -0.50
N HIS A 135 -0.20 -1.66 -0.81
CA HIS A 135 -0.03 -0.22 -0.96
C HIS A 135 0.12 0.17 -2.45
N GLY A 136 -0.25 1.38 -2.81
CA GLY A 136 -0.16 1.90 -4.18
C GLY A 136 0.57 3.23 -4.23
N GLY A 137 0.98 3.61 -5.45
CA GLY A 137 1.85 4.75 -5.70
C GLY A 137 1.18 6.12 -5.59
N SER A 138 2.01 7.16 -5.71
CA SER A 138 1.61 8.57 -5.78
C SER A 138 1.65 9.06 -7.22
N GLY A 139 0.92 10.14 -7.51
CA GLY A 139 0.82 10.61 -8.88
C GLY A 139 -0.39 11.48 -9.11
N THR A 140 -0.65 11.73 -10.39
CA THR A 140 -1.73 12.61 -10.83
C THR A 140 -2.76 11.80 -11.61
N VAL A 141 -4.03 12.04 -11.31
CA VAL A 141 -5.14 11.45 -12.06
C VAL A 141 -5.41 12.28 -13.32
N SER A 142 -5.72 11.60 -14.41
CA SER A 142 -6.17 12.20 -15.67
C SER A 142 -7.33 11.42 -16.29
N ALA A 143 -7.96 12.00 -17.31
CA ALA A 143 -8.95 11.30 -18.14
C ALA A 143 -8.41 10.01 -18.81
N ASN A 144 -7.08 9.86 -18.93
CA ASN A 144 -6.45 8.66 -19.49
C ASN A 144 -6.06 7.62 -18.43
N GLY A 145 -6.43 7.83 -17.16
CA GLY A 145 -5.99 6.99 -16.05
C GLY A 145 -5.05 7.73 -15.10
N PHE A 146 -4.24 6.98 -14.37
CA PHE A 146 -3.29 7.48 -13.40
C PHE A 146 -1.89 7.61 -14.00
N THR A 147 -1.28 8.77 -13.85
CA THR A 147 0.12 9.01 -14.22
C THR A 147 0.89 9.32 -12.96
N GLY A 148 1.63 8.33 -12.46
CA GLY A 148 2.37 8.45 -11.21
C GLY A 148 3.75 7.84 -11.33
N GLU A 149 4.63 8.27 -10.43
CA GLU A 149 5.77 7.45 -10.06
C GLU A 149 5.23 6.42 -9.07
N THR A 150 5.67 5.18 -9.13
CA THR A 150 5.47 4.28 -8.00
C THR A 150 6.31 4.86 -6.86
N THR A 151 5.72 5.73 -6.02
CA THR A 151 6.40 6.18 -4.81
C THR A 151 6.91 4.98 -4.07
N GLU A 152 8.14 5.06 -3.60
CA GLU A 152 8.73 4.11 -2.66
C GLU A 152 7.71 3.82 -1.56
N ASN A 153 7.07 2.66 -1.64
CA ASN A 153 6.15 2.22 -0.61
C ASN A 153 7.01 1.71 0.55
N ILE A 154 7.14 2.55 1.59
CA ILE A 154 7.95 2.23 2.75
C ILE A 154 7.12 1.37 3.71
N VAL A 155 7.49 0.10 3.83
CA VAL A 155 6.88 -0.87 4.72
C VAL A 155 7.77 -1.07 5.92
N ASP A 156 7.33 -0.58 7.08
CA ASP A 156 7.98 -0.79 8.37
C ASP A 156 7.63 -2.19 8.91
N LEU A 157 8.61 -3.09 8.99
CA LEU A 157 8.40 -4.49 9.37
C LEU A 157 8.18 -4.68 10.88
N THR A 158 8.52 -3.71 11.73
CA THR A 158 8.05 -3.66 13.13
C THR A 158 6.52 -3.58 13.17
N LEU A 159 5.91 -2.83 12.25
CA LEU A 159 4.46 -2.63 12.19
C LEU A 159 3.76 -3.67 11.32
N VAL A 160 4.45 -4.21 10.30
CA VAL A 160 3.90 -5.14 9.31
C VAL A 160 4.85 -6.34 9.16
N PRO A 161 4.88 -7.27 10.13
CA PRO A 161 5.80 -8.42 10.11
C PRO A 161 5.46 -9.46 9.04
N GLU A 162 4.26 -9.40 8.44
CA GLU A 162 3.84 -10.21 7.29
C GLU A 162 3.45 -9.26 6.15
N ALA A 163 4.45 -8.84 5.38
CA ALA A 163 4.31 -7.85 4.32
C ALA A 163 4.05 -8.49 2.95
N VAL A 164 3.39 -7.75 2.07
CA VAL A 164 3.19 -8.10 0.66
C VAL A 164 3.71 -6.95 -0.18
N ALA A 165 4.61 -7.27 -1.10
CA ALA A 165 5.13 -6.35 -2.10
C ALA A 165 4.07 -5.97 -3.12
N THR A 166 4.24 -4.79 -3.67
CA THR A 166 3.44 -4.18 -4.72
C THR A 166 4.11 -4.44 -6.08
N ASN A 167 3.54 -3.96 -7.19
CA ASN A 167 4.28 -3.97 -8.46
C ASN A 167 5.22 -2.75 -8.58
N GLY A 168 5.09 -1.79 -7.68
CA GLY A 168 5.92 -0.60 -7.63
C GLY A 168 7.25 -0.86 -6.96
N ALA A 169 7.96 0.22 -6.64
CA ALA A 169 9.15 0.11 -5.82
C ALA A 169 8.72 0.08 -4.34
N ASP A 170 9.03 -1.00 -3.64
CA ASP A 170 8.86 -1.08 -2.20
C ASP A 170 10.19 -0.90 -1.45
N ILE A 171 10.12 -0.35 -0.25
CA ILE A 171 11.22 -0.30 0.71
C ILE A 171 10.76 -0.98 1.99
N PHE A 172 11.25 -2.19 2.23
CA PHE A 172 10.99 -2.89 3.48
C PHE A 172 12.04 -2.49 4.51
N VAL A 173 11.60 -1.82 5.57
CA VAL A 173 12.45 -1.32 6.64
C VAL A 173 12.54 -2.39 7.73
N TYR A 174 13.77 -2.78 8.08
CA TYR A 174 14.07 -3.70 9.15
C TYR A 174 15.03 -3.07 10.16
N GLU A 175 14.64 -3.01 11.43
CA GLU A 175 15.52 -2.53 12.51
C GLU A 175 16.43 -3.64 13.04
N TYR A 176 17.69 -3.29 13.25
CA TYR A 176 18.67 -4.15 13.92
C TYR A 176 19.63 -3.29 14.76
N SER A 177 20.28 -3.91 15.75
CA SER A 177 21.34 -3.26 16.53
C SER A 177 22.69 -3.92 16.27
N SER A 178 23.70 -3.12 15.89
CA SER A 178 25.08 -3.60 15.72
C SER A 178 25.89 -3.70 17.02
N ALA A 179 26.42 -4.91 17.27
CA ALA A 179 27.38 -5.22 18.33
C ALA A 179 28.79 -5.45 17.75
N THR A 180 29.79 -5.73 18.60
CA THR A 180 31.20 -5.86 18.18
C THR A 180 31.44 -6.97 17.14
N ASP A 181 30.63 -8.03 17.15
CA ASP A 181 30.81 -9.20 16.31
C ASP A 181 29.48 -9.78 15.80
N ARG A 182 28.36 -9.07 15.98
CA ARG A 182 27.01 -9.56 15.67
C ARG A 182 26.11 -8.41 15.24
N ALA A 183 25.19 -8.70 14.35
CA ALA A 183 23.97 -7.93 14.17
C ALA A 183 22.86 -8.64 14.95
N ILE A 184 21.97 -7.88 15.59
CA ILE A 184 20.83 -8.43 16.32
C ILE A 184 19.60 -7.82 15.68
N GLY A 185 18.77 -8.63 15.03
CA GLY A 185 17.50 -8.17 14.46
C GLY A 185 16.54 -7.80 15.58
N GLU A 186 16.01 -6.57 15.54
CA GLU A 186 15.11 -6.04 16.56
C GLU A 186 13.64 -6.32 16.22
N ASP A 187 13.32 -6.49 14.94
CA ASP A 187 11.96 -6.80 14.46
C ASP A 187 11.62 -8.29 14.56
N GLY A 188 12.62 -9.12 14.87
CA GLY A 188 12.47 -10.56 15.00
C GLY A 188 12.30 -11.26 13.65
N GLU A 189 11.34 -12.20 13.59
CA GLU A 189 11.01 -12.98 12.40
C GLU A 189 9.88 -12.30 11.62
N VAL A 190 10.17 -11.95 10.37
CA VAL A 190 9.25 -11.24 9.47
C VAL A 190 9.28 -11.89 8.08
N SER A 191 8.21 -11.72 7.31
CA SER A 191 8.07 -12.28 5.97
C SER A 191 7.59 -11.25 4.97
N ILE A 192 8.07 -11.37 3.73
CA ILE A 192 7.69 -10.52 2.59
C ILE A 192 7.30 -11.44 1.44
N VAL A 193 6.07 -11.34 0.96
CA VAL A 193 5.59 -12.06 -0.23
C VAL A 193 5.67 -11.14 -1.45
N GLY A 194 6.18 -11.66 -2.57
CA GLY A 194 6.11 -10.96 -3.85
C GLY A 194 7.27 -10.01 -4.15
N PHE A 195 8.32 -10.02 -3.32
CA PHE A 195 9.50 -9.17 -3.49
C PHE A 195 10.09 -9.27 -4.92
N ASP A 196 10.14 -8.16 -5.64
CA ASP A 196 10.76 -8.03 -6.95
C ASP A 196 12.10 -7.31 -6.84
N ALA A 197 13.19 -8.06 -6.92
CA ALA A 197 14.54 -7.54 -6.85
C ALA A 197 14.89 -6.43 -7.87
N ALA A 198 14.12 -6.28 -8.95
CA ALA A 198 14.32 -5.21 -9.92
C ALA A 198 13.74 -3.86 -9.47
N HIS A 199 12.75 -3.86 -8.57
CA HIS A 199 12.01 -2.67 -8.16
C HIS A 199 12.08 -2.42 -6.65
N ASP A 200 12.20 -3.47 -5.85
CA ASP A 200 12.16 -3.41 -4.39
C ASP A 200 13.55 -3.33 -3.75
N SER A 201 13.56 -2.86 -2.51
CA SER A 201 14.75 -2.78 -1.68
C SER A 201 14.47 -3.11 -0.22
N ILE A 202 15.54 -3.51 0.48
CA ILE A 202 15.53 -3.71 1.93
C ILE A 202 16.31 -2.57 2.57
N ARG A 203 15.65 -1.76 3.40
CA ARG A 203 16.29 -0.74 4.22
C ARG A 203 16.63 -1.31 5.58
N LEU A 204 17.92 -1.32 5.93
CA LEU A 204 18.44 -1.84 7.18
C LEU A 204 18.81 -0.67 8.09
N VAL A 205 18.13 -0.53 9.22
CA VAL A 205 18.33 0.56 10.17
C VAL A 205 19.16 0.05 11.35
N ASP A 206 20.41 0.51 11.47
CA ASP A 206 21.26 0.21 12.63
C ASP A 206 20.94 1.14 13.79
N THR A 207 20.15 0.69 14.76
CA THR A 207 19.77 1.48 15.94
C THR A 207 20.94 1.79 16.88
N ALA A 208 22.08 1.08 16.72
CA ALA A 208 23.33 1.40 17.42
C ALA A 208 24.18 2.47 16.69
N GLY A 209 23.79 2.84 15.46
CA GLY A 209 24.31 3.96 14.70
C GLY A 209 25.76 3.84 14.19
N LYS A 210 26.21 2.62 13.86
CA LYS A 210 27.61 2.34 13.46
C LYS A 210 27.76 1.88 12.03
N ILE A 211 26.77 1.16 11.49
CA ILE A 211 26.86 0.50 10.19
C ILE A 211 26.06 1.29 9.16
N THR A 212 26.72 1.71 8.09
CA THR A 212 26.13 2.54 7.02
C THR A 212 26.14 1.84 5.66
N ASP A 213 26.60 0.59 5.59
CA ASP A 213 26.65 -0.19 4.36
C ASP A 213 26.60 -1.71 4.63
N ILE A 214 26.25 -2.47 3.60
CA ILE A 214 26.08 -3.91 3.67
C ILE A 214 27.41 -4.65 3.91
N GLU A 215 28.54 -4.07 3.51
CA GLU A 215 29.86 -4.64 3.74
C GLU A 215 30.22 -4.63 5.23
N GLY A 216 29.96 -3.50 5.90
CA GLY A 216 30.09 -3.34 7.33
C GLY A 216 29.21 -4.33 8.08
N LEU A 217 27.95 -4.47 7.67
CA LEU A 217 27.04 -5.47 8.25
C LEU A 217 27.56 -6.90 8.06
N ALA A 218 28.01 -7.26 6.85
CA ALA A 218 28.56 -8.59 6.56
C ALA A 218 29.89 -8.88 7.30
N THR A 219 30.61 -7.84 7.75
CA THR A 219 31.78 -8.04 8.63
C THR A 219 31.38 -8.39 10.06
N LEU A 220 30.15 -8.06 10.48
CA LEU A 220 29.58 -8.56 11.72
C LEU A 220 29.28 -10.04 11.53
N GLY A 221 29.77 -10.88 12.42
CA GLY A 221 29.55 -12.32 12.39
C GLY A 221 28.10 -12.65 12.75
N GLY A 222 27.18 -12.51 11.79
CA GLY A 222 25.76 -12.75 12.02
C GLY A 222 24.98 -12.70 10.73
N PHE A 223 25.12 -11.62 9.96
CA PHE A 223 24.27 -11.43 8.78
C PHE A 223 24.59 -12.43 7.65
N VAL A 224 23.60 -13.22 7.25
CA VAL A 224 23.68 -14.21 6.19
C VAL A 224 22.48 -14.08 5.26
N VAL A 225 22.72 -13.94 3.96
CA VAL A 225 21.69 -14.06 2.93
C VAL A 225 21.82 -15.42 2.25
N ALA A 226 20.79 -16.25 2.34
CA ALA A 226 20.80 -17.61 1.80
C ALA A 226 19.48 -17.97 1.10
N PRO A 227 19.53 -18.43 -0.17
CA PRO A 227 18.38 -19.06 -0.81
C PRO A 227 18.00 -20.38 -0.10
N ASP A 228 16.71 -20.57 0.14
CA ASP A 228 16.10 -21.84 0.57
C ASP A 228 15.28 -22.45 -0.58
N PRO A 229 15.88 -23.34 -1.38
CA PRO A 229 15.21 -23.93 -2.54
C PRO A 229 14.11 -24.93 -2.17
N PHE A 230 14.03 -25.39 -0.92
CA PHE A 230 12.99 -26.33 -0.50
C PHE A 230 11.69 -25.63 -0.14
N ASN A 231 11.79 -24.39 0.37
CA ASN A 231 10.65 -23.56 0.71
C ASN A 231 10.36 -22.48 -0.34
N ASN A 232 11.16 -22.41 -1.41
CA ASN A 232 11.06 -21.36 -2.44
C ASN A 232 11.10 -19.95 -1.82
N ALA A 233 12.00 -19.74 -0.87
CA ALA A 233 12.21 -18.46 -0.19
C ALA A 233 13.69 -18.04 -0.14
N THR A 234 13.96 -16.77 0.13
CA THR A 234 15.30 -16.27 0.47
C THR A 234 15.31 -15.82 1.92
N LEU A 235 16.27 -16.29 2.71
CA LEU A 235 16.41 -15.95 4.11
C LEU A 235 17.53 -14.92 4.30
N LEU A 236 17.22 -13.83 5.00
CA LEU A 236 18.19 -12.86 5.51
C LEU A 236 18.23 -13.01 7.02
N ASP A 237 19.19 -13.77 7.53
CA ASP A 237 19.35 -14.08 8.96
C ASP A 237 20.37 -13.13 9.58
N PHE A 238 19.95 -12.33 10.56
CA PHE A 238 20.81 -11.36 11.23
C PHE A 238 21.70 -12.00 12.30
N ASP A 239 21.25 -13.11 12.88
CA ASP A 239 21.96 -13.80 13.95
C ASP A 239 21.65 -15.31 13.98
N PRO A 240 22.28 -16.11 13.10
CA PRO A 240 22.07 -17.57 13.02
C PRO A 240 22.44 -18.33 14.30
N LYS A 241 23.04 -17.64 15.28
CA LYS A 241 23.44 -18.18 16.58
C LYS A 241 22.51 -17.73 17.70
N ALA A 242 21.53 -16.87 17.42
CA ALA A 242 20.50 -16.50 18.38
C ALA A 242 19.64 -17.72 18.74
N ASN A 243 19.02 -17.65 19.91
CA ASN A 243 18.04 -18.66 20.35
C ASN A 243 16.62 -18.37 19.82
N GLU A 244 16.44 -17.21 19.17
CA GLU A 244 15.18 -16.72 18.60
C GLU A 244 15.46 -16.31 17.15
N ALA A 245 14.47 -16.50 16.27
CA ALA A 245 14.59 -16.16 14.86
C ALA A 245 14.63 -14.63 14.68
N GLN A 246 15.63 -14.15 13.94
CA GLN A 246 15.86 -12.74 13.60
C GLN A 246 16.10 -12.68 12.09
N VAL A 247 15.04 -12.99 11.35
CA VAL A 247 15.13 -13.35 9.94
C VAL A 247 14.07 -12.57 9.15
N ILE A 248 14.47 -12.07 7.99
CA ILE A 248 13.53 -11.67 6.93
C ILE A 248 13.41 -12.83 5.95
N GLU A 249 12.20 -13.36 5.75
CA GLU A 249 11.91 -14.38 4.75
C GLU A 249 11.25 -13.76 3.51
N LEU A 250 11.97 -13.73 2.38
CA LEU A 250 11.42 -13.33 1.08
C LEU A 250 10.77 -14.54 0.41
N LEU A 251 9.45 -14.66 0.56
CA LEU A 251 8.66 -15.77 0.05
C LEU A 251 8.44 -15.67 -1.45
N GLY A 252 8.70 -16.77 -2.16
CA GLY A 252 8.46 -16.90 -3.60
C GLY A 252 9.70 -16.68 -4.48
N VAL A 253 10.83 -16.23 -3.90
CA VAL A 253 12.05 -15.86 -4.64
C VAL A 253 13.30 -16.55 -4.10
N GLN A 254 14.31 -16.71 -4.98
CA GLN A 254 15.61 -17.33 -4.67
C GLN A 254 16.72 -16.36 -5.08
N LEU A 255 17.19 -15.54 -4.14
CA LEU A 255 18.11 -14.44 -4.40
C LEU A 255 19.40 -14.59 -3.58
N THR A 256 20.50 -14.16 -4.16
CA THR A 256 21.77 -13.95 -3.45
C THR A 256 21.86 -12.51 -2.96
N GLN A 257 22.77 -12.24 -2.01
CA GLN A 257 22.99 -10.87 -1.50
C GLN A 257 23.24 -9.84 -2.61
N SER A 258 23.94 -10.21 -3.68
CA SER A 258 24.24 -9.31 -4.80
C SER A 258 23.04 -8.99 -5.70
N GLU A 259 21.95 -9.73 -5.57
CA GLU A 259 20.72 -9.53 -6.34
C GLU A 259 19.71 -8.67 -5.58
N ILE A 260 19.94 -8.40 -4.28
CA ILE A 260 19.05 -7.59 -3.45
C ILE A 260 19.64 -6.18 -3.33
N THR A 261 18.80 -5.17 -3.55
CA THR A 261 19.14 -3.78 -3.26
C THR A 261 19.02 -3.52 -1.76
N PHE A 262 20.13 -3.20 -1.11
CA PHE A 262 20.15 -2.83 0.31
C PHE A 262 20.40 -1.32 0.49
N ASP A 263 19.61 -0.69 1.35
CA ASP A 263 19.82 0.68 1.84
C ASP A 263 20.16 0.62 3.34
N CYS A 264 21.42 0.85 3.71
CA CYS A 264 21.84 0.78 5.12
C CYS A 264 21.92 2.17 5.73
N VAL A 265 21.16 2.39 6.82
CA VAL A 265 21.04 3.69 7.48
C VAL A 265 21.26 3.57 8.99
N VAL A 266 21.53 4.70 9.64
CA VAL A 266 21.82 4.85 11.08
C VAL A 266 20.83 5.78 11.77
#